data_AF-A0A7S4K9C0-F1
#
_entry.id   AF-A0A7S4K9C0-F1
#
_cell.length_a   1.000
_cell.length_b   1.000
_cell.length_c   1.000
_cell.angle_alpha   90.00
_cell.angle_beta   90.00
_cell.angle_gamma   90.00
#
_symmetry.space_group_name_H-M   'P 1'
#
loop_
_entity.id
_entity.type
_entity.pdbx_description
1 polymer ?
#
loop_
_entity_poly.entity_id
_entity_poly.type
_entity_poly.pdbx_seq_one_letter_code
_entity_poly.pdbx_strand_id
1 'polypeptide(L)'
;MIALVDYFGFRLIAISLLPIGGETEGGRGTLIYGTGDAGKTIYALDEKFNRMMEKAAVRLNLLSHHCGSGLHPNEPHSSAFLHSAADVEGHHGKDGHYYLLDFSRTMPPCPPDPELASCHLYRLFRTEFVARYPVPLCSDGFSGFLRADPNRRQYNAQLRLAFSSLVEVNCHEFARRLQWRIMEAREK
;
A
#
# COMPACT_ATOMS: atom_id res chain seq x y z
N MET A 1 -15.97 7.07 5.61
CA MET A 1 -15.76 8.39 6.24
C MET A 1 -16.46 8.40 7.59
N ILE A 2 -15.79 8.93 8.61
CA ILE A 2 -16.38 9.16 9.94
C ILE A 2 -16.48 10.67 10.14
N ALA A 3 -17.63 11.15 10.57
CA ALA A 3 -17.82 12.51 11.05
C ALA A 3 -18.15 12.46 12.54
N LEU A 4 -17.43 13.25 13.33
CA LEU A 4 -17.68 13.45 14.75
C LEU A 4 -18.24 14.85 14.92
N VAL A 5 -19.45 14.94 15.47
CA VAL A 5 -20.17 16.19 15.68
C VAL A 5 -20.48 16.35 17.15
N ASP A 6 -19.91 17.38 17.78
CA ASP A 6 -20.21 17.76 19.16
C ASP A 6 -21.23 18.89 19.17
N TYR A 7 -22.38 18.69 19.82
CA TYR A 7 -23.47 19.66 19.88
C TYR A 7 -24.23 19.59 21.21
N PHE A 8 -24.29 20.72 21.94
CA PHE A 8 -24.93 20.84 23.28
C PHE A 8 -24.53 19.75 24.30
N GLY A 9 -23.25 19.34 24.30
CA GLY A 9 -22.75 18.31 25.21
C GLY A 9 -23.01 16.87 24.76
N PHE A 10 -23.64 16.66 23.60
CA PHE A 10 -23.76 15.36 22.96
C PHE A 10 -22.71 15.19 21.87
N ARG A 11 -22.25 13.95 21.70
CA ARG A 11 -21.36 13.54 20.62
C ARG A 11 -22.08 12.58 19.68
N LEU A 12 -22.26 13.01 18.43
CA LEU A 12 -22.77 12.16 17.35
C LEU A 12 -21.58 11.62 16.55
N ILE A 13 -21.58 10.31 16.30
CA ILE A 13 -20.66 9.65 15.39
C ILE A 13 -21.47 9.20 14.17
N ALA A 14 -21.20 9.78 13.01
CA ALA A 14 -21.80 9.39 11.76
C ALA A 14 -20.76 8.67 10.89
N ILE A 15 -21.10 7.50 10.34
CA ILE A 15 -20.21 6.71 9.51
C ILE A 15 -20.90 6.46 8.17
N SER A 16 -20.19 6.69 7.07
CA SER A 16 -20.69 6.36 5.73
C SER A 16 -20.85 4.84 5.58
N LEU A 17 -22.05 4.39 5.19
CA LEU A 17 -22.26 3.02 4.71
C LEU A 17 -21.88 2.97 3.24
N LEU A 18 -20.92 2.09 2.91
CA LEU A 18 -20.50 1.88 1.54
C LEU A 18 -21.41 0.80 0.92
N PRO A 19 -21.89 0.97 -0.34
CA PRO A 19 -22.72 -0.02 -1.03
C PRO A 19 -21.88 -1.17 -1.60
N ILE A 20 -20.98 -1.70 -0.76
CA ILE A 20 -20.07 -2.80 -1.03
C ILE A 20 -20.47 -4.00 -0.16
N GLY A 21 -20.09 -5.20 -0.57
CA GLY A 21 -20.38 -6.42 0.17
C GLY A 21 -19.83 -7.68 -0.50
N GLY A 22 -19.95 -8.78 0.25
CA GLY A 22 -19.62 -10.12 -0.20
C GLY A 22 -20.58 -10.67 -1.26
N GLU A 23 -20.43 -11.96 -1.57
CA GLU A 23 -21.22 -12.64 -2.60
C GLU A 23 -22.73 -12.43 -2.41
N THR A 24 -23.40 -11.99 -3.47
CA THR A 24 -24.86 -11.98 -3.57
C THR A 24 -25.35 -13.29 -4.18
N GLU A 25 -26.67 -13.54 -4.15
CA GLU A 25 -27.30 -14.57 -4.99
C GLU A 25 -26.91 -14.31 -6.47
N GLY A 26 -26.00 -15.13 -7.01
CA GLY A 26 -25.32 -14.89 -8.29
C GLY A 26 -23.79 -15.03 -8.25
N GLY A 27 -23.18 -15.15 -7.06
CA GLY A 27 -21.84 -15.70 -6.88
C GLY A 27 -20.65 -14.75 -7.09
N ARG A 28 -20.86 -13.44 -7.24
CA ARG A 28 -19.73 -12.48 -7.27
C ARG A 28 -19.96 -11.32 -6.31
N GLY A 29 -19.02 -11.12 -5.39
CA GLY A 29 -19.00 -9.95 -4.53
C GLY A 29 -18.59 -8.69 -5.27
N THR A 30 -18.54 -7.57 -4.54
CA THR A 30 -18.15 -6.26 -5.10
C THR A 30 -16.64 -6.08 -5.30
N LEU A 31 -15.81 -6.94 -4.68
CA LEU A 31 -14.35 -6.89 -4.76
C LEU A 31 -13.88 -7.25 -6.18
N ILE A 32 -13.14 -6.33 -6.81
CA ILE A 32 -12.65 -6.43 -8.18
C ILE A 32 -11.13 -6.29 -8.30
N TYR A 33 -10.46 -5.83 -7.25
CA TYR A 33 -9.02 -5.59 -7.23
C TYR A 33 -8.45 -5.90 -5.84
N GLY A 34 -7.29 -6.56 -5.78
CA GLY A 34 -6.64 -6.92 -4.52
C GLY A 34 -7.20 -8.21 -3.90
N THR A 35 -7.11 -8.33 -2.58
CA THR A 35 -7.52 -9.52 -1.82
C THR A 35 -8.16 -9.16 -0.50
N GLY A 36 -9.25 -9.86 -0.17
CA GLY A 36 -9.90 -9.81 1.15
C GLY A 36 -9.78 -11.10 1.95
N ASP A 37 -8.89 -12.02 1.54
CA ASP A 37 -8.70 -13.33 2.18
C ASP A 37 -7.22 -13.67 2.45
N ALA A 38 -6.42 -12.62 2.71
CA ALA A 38 -4.98 -12.70 2.96
C ALA A 38 -4.18 -13.34 1.81
N GLY A 39 -4.64 -13.15 0.57
CA GLY A 39 -3.92 -13.52 -0.64
C GLY A 39 -4.11 -14.97 -1.08
N LYS A 40 -5.18 -15.63 -0.61
CA LYS A 40 -5.63 -16.89 -1.21
C LYS A 40 -6.20 -16.64 -2.59
N THR A 41 -6.99 -15.56 -2.71
CA THR A 41 -7.58 -15.09 -3.96
C THR A 41 -7.13 -13.66 -4.24
N ILE A 42 -6.58 -13.42 -5.43
CA ILE A 42 -6.16 -12.10 -5.89
C ILE A 42 -6.99 -11.70 -7.12
N TYR A 43 -7.61 -10.52 -7.05
CA TYR A 43 -8.43 -9.98 -8.12
C TYR A 43 -7.75 -8.82 -8.86
N ALA A 44 -7.99 -8.76 -10.16
CA ALA A 44 -7.63 -7.65 -11.05
C ALA A 44 -8.64 -7.60 -12.22
N LEU A 45 -9.92 -7.63 -11.89
CA LEU A 45 -11.01 -8.03 -12.80
C LEU A 45 -11.53 -6.92 -13.72
N ASP A 46 -11.34 -5.65 -13.35
CA ASP A 46 -11.86 -4.49 -14.08
C ASP A 46 -10.72 -3.69 -14.69
N GLU A 47 -10.64 -3.64 -16.03
CA GLU A 47 -9.58 -2.93 -16.74
C GLU A 47 -9.58 -1.42 -16.48
N LYS A 48 -10.75 -0.80 -16.34
CA LYS A 48 -10.85 0.64 -16.07
C LYS A 48 -10.29 0.94 -14.69
N PHE A 49 -10.62 0.11 -13.71
CA PHE A 49 -10.07 0.21 -12.36
C PHE A 49 -8.56 -0.03 -12.33
N ASN A 50 -8.08 -1.09 -13.00
CA ASN A 50 -6.65 -1.39 -13.12
C ASN A 50 -5.86 -0.21 -13.71
N ARG A 51 -6.38 0.44 -14.77
CA ARG A 51 -5.78 1.66 -15.36
C ARG A 51 -5.78 2.85 -14.39
N MET A 52 -6.77 2.98 -13.50
CA MET A 52 -6.75 4.02 -12.46
C MET A 52 -5.68 3.72 -11.41
N MET A 53 -5.54 2.46 -11.01
CA MET A 53 -4.50 2.01 -10.07
C MET A 53 -3.09 2.18 -10.64
N GLU A 54 -2.87 1.84 -11.92
CA GLU A 54 -1.61 2.10 -12.62
C GLU A 54 -1.24 3.59 -12.59
N LYS A 55 -2.19 4.47 -12.92
CA LYS A 55 -1.97 5.93 -12.87
C LYS A 55 -1.68 6.44 -11.47
N ALA A 56 -2.25 5.83 -10.43
CA ALA A 56 -1.95 6.16 -9.05
C ALA A 56 -0.54 5.68 -8.66
N ALA A 57 -0.18 4.45 -9.06
CA ALA A 57 1.13 3.86 -8.83
C ALA A 57 2.26 4.68 -9.43
N VAL A 58 2.10 5.14 -10.68
CA VAL A 58 3.08 6.02 -11.34
C VAL A 58 3.28 7.32 -10.56
N ARG A 59 2.20 7.96 -10.09
CA ARG A 59 2.29 9.21 -9.30
C ARG A 59 2.95 9.02 -7.94
N LEU A 60 2.74 7.85 -7.33
CA LEU A 60 3.29 7.49 -6.04
C LEU A 60 4.66 6.80 -6.13
N ASN A 61 5.16 6.57 -7.36
CA ASN A 61 6.38 5.82 -7.65
C ASN A 61 6.37 4.39 -7.05
N LEU A 62 5.26 3.68 -7.24
CA LEU A 62 5.07 2.30 -6.79
C LEU A 62 5.35 1.30 -7.91
N LEU A 63 5.97 0.18 -7.56
CA LEU A 63 6.31 -0.90 -8.49
C LEU A 63 5.11 -1.84 -8.67
N SER A 64 4.74 -2.08 -9.93
CA SER A 64 3.76 -3.11 -10.29
C SER A 64 4.41 -4.49 -10.27
N HIS A 65 3.71 -5.51 -9.76
CA HIS A 65 4.29 -6.82 -9.49
C HIS A 65 3.21 -7.91 -9.44
N HIS A 66 3.64 -9.18 -9.45
CA HIS A 66 2.72 -10.29 -9.26
C HIS A 66 2.46 -10.54 -7.77
N CYS A 67 1.19 -10.56 -7.40
CA CYS A 67 0.74 -10.88 -6.05
C CYS A 67 0.10 -12.28 -6.04
N GLY A 68 0.27 -13.03 -4.95
CA GLY A 68 -0.35 -14.34 -4.77
C GLY A 68 0.57 -15.35 -4.07
N SER A 69 -0.03 -16.42 -3.57
CA SER A 69 0.66 -17.45 -2.79
C SER A 69 1.52 -18.42 -3.64
N GLY A 70 1.34 -18.40 -4.96
CA GLY A 70 2.04 -19.23 -5.94
C GLY A 70 1.09 -19.65 -7.06
N LEU A 71 1.61 -19.88 -8.26
CA LEU A 71 0.85 -20.37 -9.40
C LEU A 71 0.38 -21.81 -9.13
N HIS A 72 -0.76 -22.00 -8.47
CA HIS A 72 -1.45 -23.28 -8.57
C HIS A 72 -2.10 -23.31 -9.96
N PRO A 73 -1.63 -24.17 -10.90
CA PRO A 73 -2.10 -24.15 -12.28
C PRO A 73 -3.61 -24.39 -12.41
N ASN A 74 -4.21 -24.97 -11.36
CA ASN A 74 -5.60 -25.37 -11.30
C ASN A 74 -6.48 -24.46 -10.42
N GLU A 75 -5.91 -23.38 -9.85
CA GLU A 75 -6.65 -22.43 -9.02
C GLU A 75 -6.71 -21.07 -9.73
N PRO A 76 -7.84 -20.76 -10.40
CA PRO A 76 -8.07 -19.42 -10.91
C PRO A 76 -7.97 -18.42 -9.76
N HIS A 77 -7.35 -17.27 -10.01
CA HIS A 77 -7.12 -16.20 -9.02
C HIS A 77 -6.11 -16.51 -7.90
N SER A 78 -5.31 -17.58 -8.01
CA SER A 78 -4.17 -17.82 -7.11
C SER A 78 -3.07 -16.76 -7.21
N SER A 79 -3.05 -15.98 -8.30
CA SER A 79 -2.21 -14.80 -8.47
C SER A 79 -2.80 -13.80 -9.47
N ALA A 80 -2.40 -12.52 -9.35
CA ALA A 80 -2.70 -11.47 -10.33
C ALA A 80 -1.57 -10.44 -10.40
N PHE A 81 -1.51 -9.67 -11.48
CA PHE A 81 -0.59 -8.54 -11.62
C PHE A 81 -1.27 -7.27 -11.09
N LEU A 82 -0.68 -6.66 -10.06
CA LEU A 82 -1.24 -5.48 -9.39
C LEU A 82 -0.26 -4.30 -9.44
N HIS A 83 -0.80 -3.10 -9.26
CA HIS A 83 -0.06 -1.84 -9.27
C HIS A 83 0.11 -1.22 -7.87
N SER A 84 -0.35 -1.92 -6.82
CA SER A 84 -0.30 -1.50 -5.41
C SER A 84 -0.05 -2.70 -4.51
N ALA A 85 -0.07 -2.52 -3.19
CA ALA A 85 -0.14 -3.65 -2.26
C ALA A 85 -1.37 -4.53 -2.54
N ALA A 86 -1.23 -5.83 -2.32
CA ALA A 86 -2.25 -6.82 -2.62
C ALA A 86 -3.52 -6.66 -1.76
N ASP A 87 -3.37 -6.24 -0.51
CA ASP A 87 -4.46 -6.02 0.45
C ASP A 87 -5.10 -4.64 0.34
N VAL A 88 -4.75 -3.85 -0.68
CA VAL A 88 -5.54 -2.70 -1.08
C VAL A 88 -6.74 -3.21 -1.87
N GLU A 89 -7.94 -3.03 -1.31
CA GLU A 89 -9.17 -3.56 -1.87
C GLU A 89 -9.89 -2.55 -2.78
N GLY A 90 -10.10 -2.91 -4.04
CA GLY A 90 -10.92 -2.14 -4.96
C GLY A 90 -12.28 -2.81 -5.18
N HIS A 91 -13.35 -2.01 -5.08
CA HIS A 91 -14.72 -2.48 -5.24
C HIS A 91 -15.47 -1.72 -6.34
N HIS A 92 -16.32 -2.44 -7.06
CA HIS A 92 -17.40 -1.86 -7.84
C HIS A 92 -18.69 -1.96 -7.01
N GLY A 93 -19.13 -0.83 -6.47
CA GLY A 93 -20.29 -0.75 -5.59
C GLY A 93 -21.60 -1.03 -6.32
N LYS A 94 -22.62 -1.42 -5.55
CA LYS A 94 -23.98 -1.70 -6.06
C LYS A 94 -24.69 -0.48 -6.62
N ASP A 95 -24.15 0.71 -6.35
CA ASP A 95 -24.56 2.01 -6.88
C ASP A 95 -23.85 2.39 -8.19
N GLY A 96 -22.99 1.52 -8.73
CA GLY A 96 -22.22 1.77 -9.95
C GLY A 96 -21.00 2.66 -9.76
N HIS A 97 -20.61 2.96 -8.51
CA HIS A 97 -19.42 3.74 -8.20
C HIS A 97 -18.24 2.84 -7.81
N TYR A 98 -17.03 3.35 -8.02
CA TYR A 98 -15.80 2.67 -7.60
C TYR A 98 -15.37 3.11 -6.20
N TYR A 99 -14.98 2.14 -5.39
CA TYR A 99 -14.46 2.34 -4.04
C TYR A 99 -13.08 1.71 -3.93
N LEU A 100 -12.18 2.35 -3.19
CA LEU A 100 -10.85 1.86 -2.91
C LEU A 100 -10.64 1.97 -1.40
N LEU A 101 -10.20 0.90 -0.76
CA LEU A 101 -10.11 0.75 0.69
C LEU A 101 -8.73 0.19 1.10
N ASP A 102 -8.52 0.11 2.41
CA ASP A 102 -7.38 -0.58 3.02
C ASP A 102 -6.01 -0.05 2.60
N PHE A 103 -5.88 1.28 2.65
CA PHE A 103 -4.66 2.01 2.29
C PHE A 103 -3.47 1.83 3.25
N SER A 104 -3.61 1.05 4.33
CA SER A 104 -2.64 0.99 5.43
C SER A 104 -1.24 0.59 4.96
N ARG A 105 -1.13 -0.27 3.93
CA ARG A 105 0.14 -0.72 3.32
C ARG A 105 0.40 -0.18 1.92
N THR A 106 -0.21 0.96 1.55
CA THR A 106 -0.03 1.54 0.20
C THR A 106 1.44 1.84 -0.09
N MET A 107 2.17 2.40 0.89
CA MET A 107 3.58 2.74 0.73
C MET A 107 4.49 1.52 0.97
N PRO A 108 5.63 1.42 0.27
CA PRO A 108 6.60 0.35 0.45
C PRO A 108 7.12 0.25 1.88
N PRO A 109 7.35 -0.97 2.39
CA PRO A 109 7.86 -1.17 3.74
C PRO A 109 9.37 -0.91 3.83
N CYS A 110 9.79 -0.38 4.97
CA CYS A 110 11.18 -0.40 5.37
C CYS A 110 11.64 -1.86 5.62
N PRO A 111 12.94 -2.15 5.52
CA PRO A 111 13.49 -3.46 5.86
C PRO A 111 13.06 -3.93 7.25
N PRO A 112 12.74 -5.22 7.42
CA PRO A 112 12.33 -5.75 8.72
C PRO A 112 13.46 -5.63 9.75
N ASP A 113 13.04 -5.31 10.96
CA ASP A 113 13.87 -5.25 12.15
C ASP A 113 13.71 -6.58 12.93
N PRO A 114 14.80 -7.32 13.19
CA PRO A 114 14.74 -8.60 13.90
C PRO A 114 14.09 -8.52 15.29
N GLU A 115 14.12 -7.35 15.92
CA GLU A 115 13.54 -7.14 17.26
C GLU A 115 12.04 -6.83 17.20
N LEU A 116 11.52 -6.48 16.02
CA LEU A 116 10.13 -6.04 15.85
C LEU A 116 9.38 -6.97 14.90
N ALA A 117 8.56 -7.84 15.49
CA ALA A 117 7.68 -8.73 14.74
C ALA A 117 6.77 -7.95 13.79
N SER A 118 6.62 -8.47 12.56
CA SER A 118 5.71 -7.96 11.54
C SER A 118 5.84 -6.46 11.21
N CYS A 119 7.02 -5.87 11.46
CA CYS A 119 7.22 -4.43 11.26
C CYS A 119 7.10 -3.95 9.81
N HIS A 120 7.22 -4.85 8.83
CA HIS A 120 6.91 -4.57 7.43
C HIS A 120 5.43 -4.20 7.18
N LEU A 121 4.53 -4.43 8.15
CA LEU A 121 3.12 -4.02 8.04
C LEU A 121 2.87 -2.57 8.47
N TYR A 122 3.77 -1.95 9.24
CA TYR A 122 3.54 -0.61 9.83
C TYR A 122 4.73 0.36 9.72
N ARG A 123 5.95 -0.13 9.47
CA ARG A 123 7.12 0.73 9.18
C ARG A 123 7.23 0.91 7.68
N LEU A 124 6.55 1.91 7.15
CA LEU A 124 6.53 2.22 5.73
C LEU A 124 7.38 3.45 5.41
N PHE A 125 7.90 3.50 4.19
CA PHE A 125 8.53 4.71 3.68
C PHE A 125 7.51 5.85 3.60
N ARG A 126 7.98 7.06 3.84
CA ARG A 126 7.18 8.28 3.65
C ARG A 126 6.98 8.53 2.17
N THR A 127 5.77 8.93 1.79
CA THR A 127 5.39 9.15 0.38
C THR A 127 6.31 10.16 -0.31
N GLU A 128 6.78 11.17 0.40
CA GLU A 128 7.70 12.19 -0.13
C GLU A 128 9.06 11.61 -0.53
N PHE A 129 9.54 10.61 0.20
CA PHE A 129 10.76 9.89 -0.14
C PHE A 129 10.54 8.97 -1.34
N VAL A 130 9.48 8.16 -1.29
CA VAL A 130 9.15 7.20 -2.37
C VAL A 130 8.96 7.92 -3.70
N ALA A 131 8.18 9.00 -3.72
CA ALA A 131 7.89 9.77 -4.94
C ALA A 131 9.13 10.39 -5.59
N ARG A 132 10.22 10.59 -4.84
CA ARG A 132 11.49 11.14 -5.35
C ARG A 132 12.57 10.09 -5.58
N TYR A 133 12.32 8.85 -5.15
CA TYR A 133 13.31 7.80 -5.27
C TYR A 133 13.54 7.46 -6.76
N PRO A 134 14.77 7.21 -7.23
CA PRO A 134 15.06 7.10 -8.66
C PRO A 134 14.34 5.96 -9.39
N VAL A 135 13.90 4.94 -8.66
CA VAL A 135 13.19 3.78 -9.20
C VAL A 135 11.93 3.50 -8.41
N PRO A 136 10.87 2.93 -9.01
CA PRO A 136 9.67 2.57 -8.28
C PRO A 136 9.94 1.46 -7.27
N LEU A 137 9.23 1.50 -6.14
CA LEU A 137 9.42 0.59 -5.00
C LEU A 137 8.19 -0.28 -4.75
N CYS A 138 8.39 -1.53 -4.34
CA CYS A 138 7.33 -2.53 -4.18
C CYS A 138 6.61 -2.42 -2.83
N SER A 139 5.29 -2.26 -2.85
CA SER A 139 4.45 -2.16 -1.64
C SER A 139 4.32 -3.47 -0.84
N ASP A 140 4.52 -4.63 -1.47
CA ASP A 140 4.44 -5.94 -0.81
C ASP A 140 5.81 -6.52 -0.42
N GLY A 141 6.84 -5.67 -0.38
CA GLY A 141 8.17 -6.05 0.10
C GLY A 141 8.14 -6.82 1.42
N PHE A 142 8.98 -7.85 1.51
CA PHE A 142 9.10 -8.73 2.69
C PHE A 142 7.84 -9.50 3.10
N SER A 143 6.73 -9.39 2.36
CA SER A 143 5.47 -10.05 2.67
C SER A 143 5.32 -11.40 1.98
N GLY A 144 4.30 -12.16 2.40
CA GLY A 144 3.88 -13.39 1.73
C GLY A 144 3.22 -13.19 0.37
N PHE A 145 2.76 -11.97 0.04
CA PHE A 145 2.08 -11.67 -1.21
C PHE A 145 3.00 -11.79 -2.44
N LEU A 146 4.32 -11.65 -2.26
CA LEU A 146 5.30 -11.79 -3.34
C LEU A 146 5.72 -13.24 -3.64
N ARG A 147 5.03 -14.26 -3.10
CA ARG A 147 5.42 -15.67 -3.34
C ARG A 147 5.32 -16.06 -4.81
N ALA A 148 4.34 -15.53 -5.54
CA ALA A 148 4.16 -15.78 -6.96
C ALA A 148 5.15 -15.00 -7.86
N ASP A 149 5.82 -13.96 -7.36
CA ASP A 149 6.72 -13.13 -8.18
C ASP A 149 8.17 -13.65 -8.13
N PRO A 150 8.78 -13.99 -9.29
CA PRO A 150 10.16 -14.50 -9.34
C PRO A 150 11.19 -13.46 -8.89
N ASN A 151 10.88 -12.16 -9.02
CA ASN A 151 11.79 -11.05 -8.73
C ASN A 151 11.69 -10.57 -7.27
N ARG A 152 10.91 -11.24 -6.41
CA ARG A 152 10.73 -10.86 -4.99
C ARG A 152 12.03 -10.55 -4.23
N ARG A 153 13.12 -11.28 -4.55
CA ARG A 153 14.44 -11.06 -3.93
C ARG A 153 15.05 -9.73 -4.37
N GLN A 154 14.90 -9.38 -5.64
CA GLN A 154 15.36 -8.11 -6.19
C GLN A 154 14.57 -6.94 -5.59
N TYR A 155 13.25 -7.06 -5.47
CA TYR A 155 12.43 -6.01 -4.86
C TYR A 155 12.84 -5.75 -3.40
N ASN A 156 13.05 -6.81 -2.62
CA ASN A 156 13.53 -6.70 -1.25
C ASN A 156 14.94 -6.08 -1.16
N ALA A 157 15.82 -6.37 -2.13
CA ALA A 157 17.14 -5.75 -2.20
C ALA A 157 17.04 -4.25 -2.51
N GLN A 158 16.15 -3.85 -3.43
CA GLN A 158 15.91 -2.44 -3.74
C GLN A 158 15.37 -1.65 -2.53
N LEU A 159 14.48 -2.25 -1.73
CA LEU A 159 13.99 -1.63 -0.50
C LEU A 159 15.09 -1.42 0.54
N ARG A 160 16.06 -2.35 0.63
CA ARG A 160 17.23 -2.18 1.49
C ARG A 160 18.13 -1.03 1.02
N LEU A 161 18.38 -0.94 -0.28
CA LEU A 161 19.14 0.18 -0.87
C LEU A 161 18.44 1.52 -0.63
N ALA A 162 17.12 1.56 -0.82
CA ALA A 162 16.31 2.75 -0.56
C ALA A 162 16.38 3.16 0.91
N PHE A 163 16.34 2.19 1.83
CA PHE A 163 16.48 2.46 3.26
C PHE A 163 17.86 3.01 3.63
N SER A 164 18.94 2.44 3.10
CA SER A 164 20.29 2.97 3.27
C SER A 164 20.38 4.41 2.75
N SER A 165 19.85 4.70 1.55
CA SER A 165 19.80 6.06 1.02
C SER A 165 19.05 7.03 1.94
N LEU A 166 17.89 6.62 2.47
CA LEU A 166 17.11 7.45 3.38
C LEU A 166 17.90 7.79 4.65
N VAL A 167 18.52 6.79 5.28
CA VAL A 167 19.24 6.97 6.55
C VAL A 167 20.57 7.70 6.36
N GLU A 168 21.38 7.25 5.40
CA GLU A 168 22.77 7.70 5.25
C GLU A 168 22.90 9.02 4.51
N VAL A 169 21.93 9.34 3.64
CA VAL A 169 21.94 10.57 2.85
C VAL A 169 20.90 11.54 3.38
N ASN A 170 19.62 11.23 3.24
CA ASN A 170 18.55 12.18 3.52
C ASN A 170 18.49 12.60 5.00
N CYS A 171 18.54 11.63 5.93
CA CYS A 171 18.49 11.91 7.36
C CYS A 171 19.76 12.64 7.83
N HIS A 172 20.93 12.27 7.34
CA HIS A 172 22.18 12.97 7.67
C HIS A 172 22.21 14.41 7.15
N GLU A 173 21.82 14.63 5.89
CA GLU A 173 21.72 15.97 5.32
C GLU A 173 20.70 16.83 6.09
N PHE A 174 19.55 16.25 6.44
CA PHE A 174 18.55 16.92 7.26
C PHE A 174 19.10 17.27 8.64
N ALA A 175 19.77 16.34 9.32
CA ALA A 175 20.36 16.56 10.64
C ALA A 175 21.40 17.69 10.62
N ARG A 176 22.29 17.73 9.61
CA ARG A 176 23.25 18.83 9.44
C ARG A 176 22.57 20.18 9.23
N ARG A 177 21.55 20.23 8.36
CA ARG A 177 20.76 21.44 8.12
C ARG A 177 20.01 21.90 9.38
N LEU A 178 19.46 20.97 10.14
CA LEU A 178 18.78 21.25 11.40
C LEU A 178 19.76 21.80 12.44
N GLN A 179 20.93 21.19 12.58
CA GLN A 179 21.99 21.66 13.47
C GLN A 179 22.40 23.11 13.12
N TRP A 180 22.61 23.40 11.83
CA TRP A 180 22.91 24.76 11.38
C TRP A 180 21.81 25.77 11.76
N ARG A 181 20.53 25.42 11.55
CA ARG A 181 19.39 26.29 11.93
C ARG A 181 19.30 26.54 13.43
N ILE A 182 19.64 25.54 14.25
CA ILE A 182 19.67 25.69 15.71
C ILE A 182 20.78 26.65 16.13
N MET A 183 21.95 26.59 15.49
CA MET A 183 23.06 27.52 15.77
C MET A 183 22.69 28.94 15.35
N GLU A 184 22.15 29.14 14.14
CA GLU A 184 21.70 30.47 13.68
C GLU A 184 20.65 31.09 14.62
N ALA A 185 19.71 30.29 15.13
CA ALA A 185 18.67 30.76 16.04
C ALA A 185 19.18 31.14 17.43
N ARG A 186 20.38 30.71 17.82
CA ARG A 186 21.02 31.08 19.10
C ARG A 186 21.82 32.37 19.00
N GLU A 187 22.19 32.78 17.78
CA GLU A 187 22.96 33.99 17.51
C GLU A 187 22.07 35.23 17.30
N LYS A 188 20.74 35.05 17.25
CA LYS A 188 19.71 36.11 17.20
C LYS A 188 19.00 36.22 18.55
#